data_AF-A0ABD2K2C7-F1
#
_entry.id   AF-A0ABD2K2C7-F1
#
_cell.length_a   1.000
_cell.length_b   1.000
_cell.length_c   1.000
_cell.angle_alpha   90.00
_cell.angle_beta   90.00
_cell.angle_gamma   90.00
#
_symmetry.space_group_name_H-M   'P 1'
#
loop_
_entity.id
_entity.type
_entity.pdbx_description
1 polymer ?
#
loop_
_entity_poly.entity_id
_entity_poly.type
_entity_poly.pdbx_seq_one_letter_code
_entity_poly.pdbx_strand_id
1 'polypeptide(L)'
;MELLRLFVPFFPFVASSIVRFQSFQNSNKHEFGLDDEGSKHCLVLRFNATLINLNLKEPLAIESVDFTSDRVKLVGFCSARNEMEKHSQVQASWRVGKQRKTLKFVFREKRMKRSTAHAEEIRWTLGKVEFTDKFKGRSVRFASGKNESATVNAPLNQKFICRDSINLTLHHVRYKDIVVQLVPVANQMEVQPITASFGLGNNVFICERTRRRTLRESFRSKMTIFSGILLGIGSVGMIVGYSFWKQMPTAEEKGKAMAADERRRECYENLE
;
A
#
# COMPACT_ATOMS: atom_id res chain seq x y z
N MET A 1 26.68 73.88 13.65
CA MET A 1 27.64 72.90 13.11
C MET A 1 27.43 71.61 13.87
N GLU A 2 27.02 70.56 13.15
CA GLU A 2 27.17 69.12 13.46
C GLU A 2 26.52 68.60 14.77
N LEU A 3 25.40 67.86 14.81
CA LEU A 3 24.83 66.79 13.98
C LEU A 3 25.65 65.48 14.06
N LEU A 4 24.94 64.35 14.31
CA LEU A 4 25.36 62.92 14.36
C LEU A 4 25.88 62.42 15.72
N ARG A 5 25.47 61.29 16.30
CA ARG A 5 24.78 60.07 15.81
C ARG A 5 24.10 59.37 17.00
N LEU A 6 22.78 59.25 16.98
CA LEU A 6 22.06 58.21 17.72
C LEU A 6 22.16 56.91 16.92
N PHE A 7 22.93 55.96 17.44
CA PHE A 7 23.01 54.60 16.92
C PHE A 7 21.68 53.88 17.19
N VAL A 8 20.85 53.78 16.17
CA VAL A 8 19.70 52.86 16.15
C VAL A 8 20.27 51.46 15.93
N PRO A 9 20.01 50.46 16.81
CA PRO A 9 20.33 49.09 16.47
C PRO A 9 19.38 48.63 15.38
N PHE A 10 19.93 48.47 14.17
CA PHE A 10 19.36 47.69 13.09
C PHE A 10 19.08 46.28 13.61
N PHE A 11 17.87 46.03 14.09
CA PHE A 11 17.34 44.67 14.15
C PHE A 11 17.11 44.24 12.70
N PRO A 12 17.81 43.21 12.17
CA PRO A 12 17.36 42.61 10.93
C PRO A 12 16.07 41.87 11.28
N PHE A 13 14.95 42.49 10.90
CA PHE A 13 13.69 41.80 10.76
C PHE A 13 13.92 40.76 9.66
N VAL A 14 14.38 39.57 10.03
CA VAL A 14 14.30 38.39 9.17
C VAL A 14 12.82 38.09 9.09
N ALA A 15 12.15 38.74 8.15
CA ALA A 15 10.90 38.27 7.62
C ALA A 15 11.20 36.90 7.02
N SER A 16 11.06 35.86 7.86
CA SER A 16 10.93 34.49 7.40
C SER A 16 9.77 34.54 6.42
N SER A 17 10.06 34.56 5.12
CA SER A 17 9.08 34.40 4.07
C SER A 17 8.35 33.10 4.36
N ILE A 18 7.19 33.20 5.01
CA ILE A 18 6.28 32.07 5.23
C ILE A 18 5.74 31.78 3.84
N VAL A 19 6.46 30.98 3.09
CA VAL A 19 5.92 30.50 1.84
C VAL A 19 4.74 29.60 2.18
N ARG A 20 3.59 30.00 1.64
CA ARG A 20 2.31 29.36 1.85
C ARG A 20 2.14 28.30 0.77
N PHE A 21 2.28 27.03 1.14
CA PHE A 21 1.68 25.95 0.37
C PHE A 21 0.16 26.18 0.33
N GLN A 22 -0.42 26.12 -0.85
CA GLN A 22 -1.86 26.26 -1.00
C GLN A 22 -2.48 24.88 -0.94
N SER A 23 -3.46 24.69 -0.05
CA SER A 23 -4.25 23.46 -0.06
C SER A 23 -5.25 23.48 -1.20
N PHE A 24 -5.46 22.33 -1.84
CA PHE A 24 -6.55 22.14 -2.79
C PHE A 24 -7.45 20.98 -2.36
N GLN A 25 -8.72 21.09 -2.72
CA GLN A 25 -9.76 20.09 -2.52
C GLN A 25 -10.61 20.04 -3.79
N ASN A 26 -10.78 18.84 -4.37
CA ASN A 26 -11.55 18.63 -5.57
C ASN A 26 -12.60 17.54 -5.31
N SER A 27 -13.82 17.96 -5.02
CA SER A 27 -14.94 17.06 -4.73
C SER A 27 -15.32 16.18 -5.92
N ASN A 28 -15.09 16.62 -7.17
CA ASN A 28 -15.47 15.85 -8.37
C ASN A 28 -14.50 14.68 -8.60
N LYS A 29 -13.21 14.89 -8.34
CA LYS A 29 -12.18 13.85 -8.48
C LYS A 29 -11.93 13.07 -7.18
N HIS A 30 -12.52 13.51 -6.07
CA HIS A 30 -12.22 13.04 -4.71
C HIS A 30 -10.74 13.19 -4.33
N GLU A 31 -10.10 14.23 -4.84
CA GLU A 31 -8.67 14.51 -4.66
C GLU A 31 -8.49 15.68 -3.69
N PHE A 32 -7.47 15.58 -2.85
CA PHE A 32 -7.09 16.65 -1.94
C PHE A 32 -5.58 16.65 -1.73
N GLY A 33 -5.04 17.80 -1.34
CA GLY A 33 -3.60 17.88 -1.19
C GLY A 33 -3.05 19.28 -1.05
N LEU A 34 -1.81 19.44 -1.51
CA LEU A 34 -1.05 20.67 -1.43
C LEU A 34 -0.40 20.99 -2.78
N ASP A 35 -0.39 22.27 -3.11
CA ASP A 35 0.28 22.86 -4.25
C ASP A 35 1.53 23.62 -3.81
N ASP A 36 2.57 23.53 -4.62
CA ASP A 36 3.78 24.36 -4.49
C ASP A 36 3.61 25.72 -5.19
N GLU A 37 4.57 26.63 -5.00
CA GLU A 37 4.59 27.93 -5.68
C GLU A 37 4.49 27.74 -7.21
N GLY A 38 3.42 28.29 -7.81
CA GLY A 38 3.12 28.11 -9.24
C GLY A 38 2.11 27.01 -9.58
N SER A 39 1.29 26.58 -8.61
CA SER A 39 0.12 25.69 -8.81
C SER A 39 0.45 24.29 -9.32
N LYS A 40 1.67 23.80 -9.05
CA LYS A 40 2.03 22.40 -9.32
C LYS A 40 1.69 21.56 -8.09
N HIS A 41 0.83 20.57 -8.27
CA HIS A 41 0.50 19.60 -7.22
C HIS A 41 1.76 18.94 -6.67
N CYS A 42 2.04 19.15 -5.38
CA CYS A 42 3.21 18.59 -4.71
C CYS A 42 2.88 17.39 -3.83
N LEU A 43 1.63 17.31 -3.35
CA LEU A 43 1.09 16.18 -2.62
C LEU A 43 -0.35 15.98 -3.08
N VAL A 44 -0.68 14.79 -3.59
CA VAL A 44 -2.02 14.43 -4.06
C VAL A 44 -2.46 13.15 -3.38
N LEU A 45 -3.62 13.22 -2.71
CA LEU A 45 -4.23 12.13 -1.98
C LEU A 45 -5.68 11.95 -2.41
N ARG A 46 -6.12 10.70 -2.46
CA ARG A 46 -7.49 10.31 -2.78
C ARG A 46 -7.88 9.11 -1.90
N PHE A 47 -8.58 9.39 -0.82
CA PHE A 47 -9.20 8.43 0.09
C PHE A 47 -10.07 9.17 1.11
N ASN A 48 -10.98 8.46 1.78
CA ASN A 48 -11.66 8.95 2.98
C ASN A 48 -11.04 8.30 4.22
N ALA A 49 -11.27 8.88 5.39
CA ALA A 49 -10.88 8.25 6.65
C ALA A 49 -12.10 7.95 7.50
N THR A 50 -12.10 6.78 8.14
CA THR A 50 -13.06 6.43 9.18
C THR A 50 -12.32 6.27 10.50
N LEU A 51 -12.73 7.02 11.51
CA LEU A 51 -12.19 7.01 12.85
C LEU A 51 -13.06 6.09 13.71
N ILE A 52 -12.45 5.08 14.32
CA ILE A 52 -13.12 4.13 15.21
C ILE A 52 -12.55 4.34 16.61
N ASN A 53 -13.33 5.00 17.47
CA ASN A 53 -12.91 5.26 18.84
C ASN A 53 -13.44 4.21 19.82
N LEU A 54 -12.53 3.35 20.31
CA LEU A 54 -12.84 2.24 21.23
C LEU A 54 -13.06 2.69 22.69
N ASN A 55 -12.88 3.98 22.99
CA ASN A 55 -13.03 4.53 24.34
C ASN A 55 -14.45 5.03 24.63
N LEU A 56 -15.28 5.23 23.61
CA LEU A 56 -16.64 5.74 23.75
C LEU A 56 -17.62 4.55 23.78
N LYS A 57 -18.56 4.56 24.74
CA LYS A 57 -19.63 3.56 24.80
C LYS A 57 -20.66 3.83 23.69
N GLU A 58 -21.26 2.73 23.25
CA GLU A 58 -22.01 2.58 22.00
C GLU A 58 -23.21 3.51 21.76
N PRO A 59 -23.66 3.62 20.48
CA PRO A 59 -23.17 2.88 19.32
C PRO A 59 -21.77 3.35 18.93
N LEU A 60 -20.88 2.39 18.61
CA LEU A 60 -19.44 2.60 18.34
C LEU A 60 -19.24 3.96 17.68
N ALA A 61 -18.44 4.84 18.29
CA ALA A 61 -18.20 6.19 17.78
C ALA A 61 -17.33 6.13 16.52
N ILE A 62 -17.96 5.69 15.44
CA ILE A 62 -17.45 5.61 14.08
C ILE A 62 -17.75 6.96 13.44
N GLU A 63 -16.71 7.65 13.03
CA GLU A 63 -16.82 8.94 12.36
C GLU A 63 -16.09 8.90 11.03
N SER A 64 -16.81 9.10 9.94
CA SER A 64 -16.24 9.21 8.61
C SER A 64 -15.95 10.67 8.27
N VAL A 65 -14.78 10.91 7.70
CA VAL A 65 -14.29 12.23 7.31
C VAL A 65 -13.99 12.21 5.83
N ASP A 66 -14.66 13.11 5.09
CA ASP A 66 -14.37 13.42 3.70
C ASP A 66 -13.44 14.63 3.65
N PHE A 67 -12.20 14.40 3.19
CA PHE A 67 -11.19 15.45 3.12
C PHE A 67 -11.40 16.42 1.96
N THR A 68 -12.34 16.16 1.05
CA THR A 68 -12.72 17.09 -0.03
C THR A 68 -13.82 18.07 0.37
N SER A 69 -14.41 17.90 1.56
CA SER A 69 -15.43 18.80 2.08
C SER A 69 -14.85 20.13 2.55
N ASP A 70 -15.54 21.24 2.25
CA ASP A 70 -15.22 22.60 2.74
C ASP A 70 -15.23 22.74 4.27
N ARG A 71 -15.82 21.77 4.98
CA ARG A 71 -15.80 21.70 6.45
C ARG A 71 -14.42 21.31 7.00
N VAL A 72 -13.57 20.74 6.16
CA VAL A 72 -12.21 20.31 6.50
C VAL A 72 -11.22 21.36 6.04
N LYS A 73 -10.42 21.89 6.97
CA LYS A 73 -9.29 22.77 6.67
C LYS A 73 -8.02 21.95 6.53
N LEU A 74 -7.38 22.03 5.37
CA LEU A 74 -6.10 21.37 5.10
C LEU A 74 -4.95 22.36 5.26
N VAL A 75 -3.89 21.94 5.93
CA VAL A 75 -2.64 22.70 6.10
C VAL A 75 -1.47 21.73 6.02
N GLY A 76 -0.35 22.14 5.46
CA GLY A 76 0.82 21.28 5.38
C GLY A 76 1.99 21.88 4.63
N PHE A 77 2.94 21.03 4.29
CA PHE A 77 4.11 21.37 3.48
C PHE A 77 4.62 20.15 2.70
N CYS A 78 5.31 20.42 1.59
CA CYS A 78 5.89 19.39 0.73
C CYS A 78 7.41 19.24 0.94
N SER A 79 7.94 18.07 0.58
CA SER A 79 9.34 17.66 0.83
C SER A 79 10.38 18.60 0.22
N ALA A 80 10.08 19.29 -0.89
CA ALA A 80 10.98 20.21 -1.58
C ALA A 80 11.54 21.32 -0.66
N ARG A 81 10.83 21.69 0.41
CA ARG A 81 11.29 22.71 1.38
C ARG A 81 11.93 22.17 2.64
N ASN A 82 11.90 20.86 2.86
CA ASN A 82 12.50 20.24 4.03
C ASN A 82 13.68 19.37 3.61
N GLU A 83 14.76 20.02 3.16
CA GLU A 83 15.96 19.34 2.65
C GLU A 83 16.63 18.45 3.71
N MET A 84 16.52 18.79 5.00
CA MET A 84 17.14 18.03 6.08
C MET A 84 16.41 16.72 6.41
N GLU A 85 15.08 16.70 6.37
CA GLU A 85 14.30 15.49 6.72
C GLU A 85 13.57 14.83 5.55
N LYS A 86 13.57 15.45 4.35
CA LYS A 86 12.89 14.99 3.13
C LYS A 86 11.51 14.40 3.39
N HIS A 87 10.65 15.19 4.04
CA HIS A 87 9.31 14.75 4.41
C HIS A 87 8.23 15.75 4.00
N SER A 88 7.09 15.19 3.58
CA SER A 88 5.87 15.94 3.30
C SER A 88 4.87 15.71 4.44
N GLN A 89 4.10 16.73 4.78
CA GLN A 89 3.10 16.65 5.83
C GLN A 89 1.80 17.28 5.35
N VAL A 90 0.68 16.61 5.62
CA VAL A 90 -0.66 17.18 5.48
C VAL A 90 -1.44 16.98 6.77
N GLN A 91 -2.15 18.03 7.19
CA GLN A 91 -2.96 18.06 8.38
C GLN A 91 -4.37 18.51 8.02
N ALA A 92 -5.33 17.64 8.23
CA ALA A 92 -6.75 17.93 8.13
C ALA A 92 -7.31 18.32 9.50
N SER A 93 -8.07 19.40 9.56
CA SER A 93 -8.74 19.87 10.79
C SER A 93 -10.22 20.15 10.52
N TRP A 94 -11.10 19.61 11.35
CA TRP A 94 -12.54 19.84 11.25
C TRP A 94 -13.16 20.02 12.64
N ARG A 95 -14.41 20.45 12.69
CA ARG A 95 -15.16 20.67 13.94
C ARG A 95 -16.39 19.80 13.97
N VAL A 96 -16.63 19.17 15.12
CA VAL A 96 -17.85 18.42 15.42
C VAL A 96 -18.43 19.02 16.70
N GLY A 97 -19.50 19.81 16.55
CA GLY A 97 -20.04 20.63 17.64
C GLY A 97 -18.97 21.56 18.24
N LYS A 98 -18.64 21.35 19.52
CA LYS A 98 -17.62 22.13 20.25
C LYS A 98 -16.22 21.48 20.23
N GLN A 99 -16.09 20.29 19.65
CA GLN A 99 -14.81 19.58 19.53
C GLN A 99 -14.10 19.98 18.23
N ARG A 100 -12.79 20.18 18.31
CA ARG A 100 -11.93 20.37 17.14
C ARG A 100 -11.05 19.14 16.99
N LYS A 101 -11.24 18.42 15.89
CA LYS A 101 -10.50 17.22 15.55
C LYS A 101 -9.47 17.53 14.49
N THR A 102 -8.33 16.86 14.60
CA THR A 102 -7.20 17.04 13.71
C THR A 102 -6.60 15.69 13.38
N LEU A 103 -6.37 15.41 12.09
CA LEU A 103 -5.65 14.24 11.63
C LEU A 103 -4.45 14.69 10.79
N LYS A 104 -3.27 14.22 11.15
CA LYS A 104 -2.00 14.60 10.53
C LYS A 104 -1.33 13.36 9.96
N PHE A 105 -0.93 13.45 8.69
CA PHE A 105 -0.17 12.44 7.97
C PHE A 105 1.22 12.98 7.65
N VAL A 106 2.25 12.20 7.95
CA VAL A 106 3.64 12.53 7.68
C VAL A 106 4.23 11.46 6.77
N PHE A 107 4.66 11.88 5.59
CA PHE A 107 5.28 11.04 4.58
C PHE A 107 6.78 11.30 4.54
N ARG A 108 7.59 10.25 4.54
CA ARG A 108 9.06 10.33 4.62
C ARG A 108 9.71 9.46 3.58
N GLU A 109 10.81 9.93 3.01
CA GLU A 109 11.72 9.07 2.25
C GLU A 109 12.48 8.14 3.20
N LYS A 110 12.56 6.86 2.84
CA LYS A 110 13.30 5.85 3.58
C LYS A 110 14.01 4.93 2.60
N ARG A 111 15.31 4.70 2.83
CA ARG A 111 16.06 3.64 2.15
C ARG A 111 15.61 2.30 2.70
N MET A 112 15.15 1.42 1.81
CA MET A 112 14.77 0.06 2.15
C MET A 112 15.63 -0.93 1.38
N LYS A 113 16.11 -1.96 2.07
CA LYS A 113 16.77 -3.10 1.41
C LYS A 113 15.69 -3.93 0.72
N ARG A 114 15.88 -4.23 -0.56
CA ARG A 114 14.96 -5.09 -1.29
C ARG A 114 15.20 -6.54 -0.87
N SER A 115 14.16 -7.27 -0.48
CA SER A 115 14.31 -8.65 -0.02
C SER A 115 14.86 -9.61 -1.09
N THR A 116 14.78 -9.25 -2.37
CA THR A 116 15.13 -10.12 -3.51
C THR A 116 16.36 -9.67 -4.28
N ALA A 117 16.89 -8.48 -4.00
CA ALA A 117 18.08 -7.95 -4.67
C ALA A 117 18.91 -7.23 -3.62
N HIS A 118 20.23 -7.44 -3.60
CA HIS A 118 21.16 -6.73 -2.71
C HIS A 118 21.26 -5.20 -2.99
N ALA A 119 20.27 -4.63 -3.68
CA ALA A 119 20.15 -3.22 -3.99
C ALA A 119 19.24 -2.53 -2.97
N GLU A 120 19.70 -1.37 -2.49
CA GLU A 120 18.87 -0.45 -1.72
C GLU A 120 17.94 0.31 -2.67
N GLU A 121 16.65 0.34 -2.37
CA GLU A 121 15.65 1.14 -3.09
C GLU A 121 15.16 2.27 -2.18
N ILE A 122 15.10 3.49 -2.73
CA ILE A 122 14.50 4.64 -2.03
C ILE A 122 12.99 4.57 -2.21
N ARG A 123 12.28 4.51 -1.09
CA ARG A 123 10.82 4.47 -1.04
C ARG A 123 10.29 5.63 -0.21
N TRP A 124 9.19 6.22 -0.65
CA TRP A 124 8.42 7.09 0.23
C TRP A 124 7.50 6.22 1.09
N THR A 125 7.30 6.62 2.33
CA THR A 125 6.58 5.85 3.35
C THR A 125 5.63 6.78 4.12
N LEU A 126 4.44 6.29 4.47
CA LEU A 126 3.63 6.92 5.50
C LEU A 126 4.28 6.63 6.85
N GLY A 127 5.08 7.57 7.34
CA GLY A 127 5.95 7.38 8.50
C GLY A 127 5.26 7.65 9.83
N LYS A 128 4.33 8.60 9.89
CA LYS A 128 3.61 8.92 11.13
C LYS A 128 2.20 9.39 10.85
N VAL A 129 1.24 8.87 11.61
CA VAL A 129 -0.13 9.38 11.67
C VAL A 129 -0.44 9.83 13.08
N GLU A 130 -1.04 10.99 13.21
CA GLU A 130 -1.42 11.56 14.50
C GLU A 130 -2.84 12.07 14.47
N PHE A 131 -3.62 11.67 15.47
CA PHE A 131 -4.96 12.18 15.69
C PHE A 131 -4.97 13.02 16.96
N THR A 132 -5.58 14.20 16.92
CA THR A 132 -5.75 15.06 18.09
C THR A 132 -7.20 15.49 18.21
N ASP A 133 -7.79 15.29 19.38
CA ASP A 133 -9.11 15.81 19.74
C ASP A 133 -8.97 16.91 20.79
N LYS A 134 -9.45 18.12 20.47
CA LYS A 134 -9.42 19.28 21.35
C LYS A 134 -10.83 19.66 21.79
N PHE A 135 -11.05 19.73 23.10
CA PHE A 135 -12.32 20.11 23.70
C PHE A 135 -12.12 20.98 24.94
N LYS A 136 -12.75 22.16 24.98
CA LYS A 136 -12.71 23.11 26.13
C LYS A 136 -11.29 23.33 26.70
N GLY A 137 -10.30 23.53 25.82
CA GLY A 137 -8.90 23.75 26.21
C GLY A 137 -8.09 22.50 26.55
N ARG A 138 -8.72 21.33 26.70
CA ARG A 138 -8.03 20.04 26.83
C ARG A 138 -7.77 19.43 25.46
N SER A 139 -6.64 18.73 25.31
CA SER A 139 -6.30 18.02 24.08
C SER A 139 -5.81 16.60 24.36
N VAL A 140 -6.35 15.63 23.64
CA VAL A 140 -5.86 14.24 23.66
C VAL A 140 -5.24 13.93 22.30
N ARG A 141 -4.05 13.33 22.29
CA ARG A 141 -3.27 13.06 21.07
C ARG A 141 -2.89 11.60 20.97
N PHE A 142 -3.38 10.93 19.94
CA PHE A 142 -3.06 9.55 19.59
C PHE A 142 -2.05 9.56 18.44
N ALA A 143 -1.08 8.65 18.44
CA ALA A 143 -0.07 8.59 17.39
C ALA A 143 0.27 7.14 17.01
N SER A 144 0.62 6.92 15.75
CA SER A 144 1.12 5.62 15.28
C SER A 144 2.44 5.27 15.96
N GLY A 145 2.68 3.97 16.17
CA GLY A 145 3.90 3.48 16.82
C GLY A 145 5.16 3.84 16.02
N LYS A 146 6.29 4.07 16.71
CA LYS A 146 7.58 4.42 16.06
C LYS A 146 8.18 3.28 15.21
N ASN A 147 7.78 2.03 15.47
CA ASN A 147 8.32 0.82 14.84
C ASN A 147 7.27 0.03 14.06
N GLU A 148 6.05 0.53 13.92
CA GLU A 148 5.07 -0.13 13.06
C GLU A 148 5.54 -0.01 11.62
N SER A 149 5.67 -1.16 10.94
CA SER A 149 6.04 -1.21 9.53
C SER A 149 5.09 -0.29 8.75
N ALA A 150 5.63 0.64 7.96
CA ALA A 150 4.84 1.57 7.18
C ALA A 150 3.92 0.80 6.22
N THR A 151 2.65 0.65 6.62
CA THR A 151 1.62 -0.11 5.88
C THR A 151 1.36 0.49 4.49
N VAL A 152 1.67 1.78 4.31
CA VAL A 152 1.60 2.49 3.04
C VAL A 152 3.01 2.94 2.65
N ASN A 153 3.53 2.39 1.57
CA ASN A 153 4.80 2.78 0.98
C ASN A 153 4.83 2.47 -0.52
N ALA A 154 5.63 3.23 -1.27
CA ALA A 154 5.93 2.94 -2.67
C ALA A 154 7.32 3.50 -3.07
N PRO A 155 7.89 3.04 -4.19
CA PRO A 155 9.10 3.65 -4.77
C PRO A 155 8.92 5.15 -5.01
N LEU A 156 10.00 5.92 -4.86
CA LEU A 156 9.96 7.39 -4.84
C LEU A 156 9.16 8.01 -6.01
N ASN A 157 9.34 7.47 -7.22
CA ASN A 157 8.75 8.00 -8.45
C ASN A 157 7.42 7.34 -8.85
N GLN A 158 6.78 6.60 -7.94
CA GLN A 158 5.56 5.85 -8.21
C GLN A 158 4.40 6.31 -7.33
N LYS A 159 3.20 6.37 -7.92
CA LYS A 159 1.98 6.56 -7.15
C LYS A 159 1.53 5.25 -6.50
N PHE A 160 1.08 5.31 -5.25
CA PHE A 160 0.54 4.14 -4.56
C PHE A 160 -0.95 4.00 -4.84
N ILE A 161 -1.36 2.82 -5.27
CA ILE A 161 -2.75 2.47 -5.52
C ILE A 161 -3.16 1.26 -4.68
N CYS A 162 -4.28 1.37 -3.97
CA CYS A 162 -4.86 0.24 -3.23
C CYS A 162 -6.39 0.24 -3.37
N ARG A 163 -6.99 -0.95 -3.51
CA ARG A 163 -8.46 -1.11 -3.55
C ARG A 163 -9.05 -1.57 -2.23
N ASP A 164 -8.19 -1.95 -1.29
CA ASP A 164 -8.59 -2.46 0.01
C ASP A 164 -8.39 -1.38 1.09
N SER A 165 -9.25 -1.35 2.11
CA SER A 165 -9.10 -0.42 3.22
C SER A 165 -7.85 -0.73 4.04
N ILE A 166 -7.17 0.31 4.53
CA ILE A 166 -5.95 0.19 5.33
C ILE A 166 -6.24 0.67 6.75
N ASN A 167 -6.04 -0.20 7.74
CA ASN A 167 -6.25 0.12 9.15
C ASN A 167 -4.93 0.57 9.78
N LEU A 168 -4.96 1.73 10.44
CA LEU A 168 -3.84 2.29 11.18
C LEU A 168 -4.25 2.43 12.64
N THR A 169 -3.55 1.72 13.52
CA THR A 169 -3.78 1.81 14.96
C THR A 169 -3.00 2.99 15.52
N LEU A 170 -3.67 3.84 16.30
CA LEU A 170 -3.07 4.98 16.96
C LEU A 170 -3.10 4.78 18.48
N HIS A 171 -1.93 4.86 19.07
CA HIS A 171 -1.72 4.58 20.48
C HIS A 171 -1.79 5.84 21.36
N HIS A 172 -2.23 5.64 22.60
CA HIS A 172 -2.17 6.65 23.66
C HIS A 172 -1.75 6.00 24.98
N VAL A 173 -1.06 6.74 25.84
CA VAL A 173 -0.50 6.21 27.10
C VAL A 173 -1.57 5.78 28.11
N ARG A 174 -2.72 6.48 28.13
CA ARG A 174 -3.77 6.32 29.15
C ARG A 174 -5.15 5.90 28.62
N TYR A 175 -5.33 5.90 27.31
CA TYR A 175 -6.62 5.61 26.67
C TYR A 175 -6.42 4.40 25.78
N LYS A 176 -7.50 3.66 25.51
CA LYS A 176 -7.48 2.60 24.50
C LYS A 176 -7.12 3.18 23.13
N ASP A 177 -6.54 2.34 22.29
CA ASP A 177 -6.17 2.73 20.94
C ASP A 177 -7.37 3.15 20.11
N ILE A 178 -7.10 4.00 19.13
CA ILE A 178 -8.08 4.44 18.12
C ILE A 178 -7.62 3.88 16.78
N VAL A 179 -8.55 3.39 15.98
CA VAL A 179 -8.24 2.91 14.62
C VAL A 179 -8.64 3.97 13.61
N VAL A 180 -7.69 4.39 12.78
CA VAL A 180 -7.92 5.19 11.58
C VAL A 180 -7.94 4.24 10.39
N GLN A 181 -9.11 4.06 9.78
CA GLN A 181 -9.26 3.27 8.57
C GLN A 181 -9.24 4.19 7.36
N LEU A 182 -8.25 4.03 6.49
CA LEU A 182 -8.20 4.66 5.18
C LEU A 182 -9.09 3.86 4.23
N VAL A 183 -10.12 4.52 3.70
CA VAL A 183 -11.16 3.91 2.87
C VAL A 183 -10.99 4.38 1.41
N PRO A 184 -10.94 3.46 0.44
CA PRO A 184 -10.87 3.81 -0.98
C PRO A 184 -12.14 4.53 -1.43
N VAL A 185 -12.00 5.49 -2.34
CA VAL A 185 -13.12 6.27 -2.89
C VAL A 185 -13.28 5.95 -4.38
N ALA A 186 -14.49 5.56 -4.77
CA ALA A 186 -14.76 4.97 -6.08
C ALA A 186 -13.84 3.76 -6.38
N ASN A 187 -13.78 2.82 -5.41
CA ASN A 187 -13.07 1.54 -5.49
C ASN A 187 -11.53 1.64 -5.58
N GLN A 188 -10.94 2.82 -5.35
CA GLN A 188 -9.50 2.99 -5.39
C GLN A 188 -9.04 4.09 -4.43
N MET A 189 -7.93 3.87 -3.72
CA MET A 189 -7.18 4.93 -3.05
C MET A 189 -5.92 5.25 -3.85
N GLU A 190 -5.58 6.54 -3.91
CA GLU A 190 -4.35 7.00 -4.55
C GLU A 190 -3.57 7.90 -3.60
N VAL A 191 -2.27 7.67 -3.50
CA VAL A 191 -1.39 8.42 -2.60
C VAL A 191 -0.10 8.74 -3.36
N GLN A 192 0.19 10.04 -3.48
CA GLN A 192 1.41 10.56 -4.09
C GLN A 192 1.91 11.77 -3.29
N PRO A 193 2.80 11.55 -2.30
CA PRO A 193 3.17 12.60 -1.35
C PRO A 193 4.44 13.36 -1.70
N ILE A 194 5.21 12.90 -2.69
CA ILE A 194 6.49 13.47 -3.10
C ILE A 194 6.46 13.63 -4.62
N THR A 195 6.70 14.86 -5.09
CA THR A 195 6.88 15.15 -6.50
C THR A 195 8.14 14.47 -7.00
N ALA A 196 7.96 13.45 -7.84
CA ALA A 196 9.03 13.05 -8.75
C ALA A 196 9.37 14.29 -9.59
N SER A 197 10.65 14.62 -9.73
CA SER A 197 11.14 15.80 -10.47
C SER A 197 10.71 15.84 -11.96
N PHE A 198 9.99 14.81 -12.44
CA PHE A 198 9.49 14.66 -13.79
C PHE A 198 8.01 14.22 -13.78
N GLY A 199 7.12 15.13 -13.39
CA GLY A 199 5.67 14.94 -13.49
C GLY A 199 5.07 14.00 -12.45
N LEU A 200 3.74 14.07 -12.30
CA LEU A 200 2.98 13.10 -11.51
C LEU A 200 3.19 11.72 -12.16
N GLY A 201 4.03 10.88 -11.53
CA GLY A 201 4.55 9.65 -12.13
C GLY A 201 3.51 8.80 -12.85
N ASN A 202 3.78 8.51 -14.13
CA ASN A 202 3.02 7.54 -14.94
C ASN A 202 3.07 6.11 -14.34
N ASN A 203 4.04 5.85 -13.46
CA ASN A 203 4.27 4.53 -12.89
C ASN A 203 3.45 4.33 -11.63
N VAL A 204 2.75 3.19 -11.58
CA VAL A 204 1.85 2.81 -10.50
C VAL A 204 2.45 1.68 -9.66
N PHE A 205 2.43 1.86 -8.35
CA PHE A 205 2.70 0.81 -7.37
C PHE A 205 1.40 0.33 -6.75
N ILE A 206 1.01 -0.92 -7.04
CA ILE A 206 -0.19 -1.53 -6.48
C ILE A 206 0.14 -2.15 -5.12
N CYS A 207 -0.66 -1.86 -4.09
CA CYS A 207 -0.50 -2.42 -2.77
C CYS A 207 -0.55 -3.96 -2.79
N GLU A 208 0.21 -4.60 -1.91
CA GLU A 208 0.35 -6.06 -1.92
C GLU A 208 -0.97 -6.79 -1.72
N ARG A 209 -1.87 -6.23 -0.89
CA ARG A 209 -3.19 -6.82 -0.61
C ARG A 209 -4.06 -6.90 -1.87
N THR A 210 -4.13 -5.80 -2.62
CA THR A 210 -4.84 -5.77 -3.90
C THR A 210 -4.15 -6.66 -4.93
N ARG A 211 -2.81 -6.67 -4.98
CA ARG A 211 -2.06 -7.57 -5.87
C ARG A 211 -2.39 -9.05 -5.60
N ARG A 212 -2.41 -9.47 -4.33
CA ARG A 212 -2.78 -10.85 -3.93
C ARG A 212 -4.23 -11.18 -4.29
N ARG A 213 -5.16 -10.23 -4.12
CA ARG A 213 -6.56 -10.40 -4.51
C ARG A 213 -6.70 -10.59 -6.02
N THR A 214 -6.09 -9.73 -6.83
CA THR A 214 -6.13 -9.86 -8.29
C THR A 214 -5.55 -11.20 -8.75
N LEU A 215 -4.43 -11.64 -8.16
CA LEU A 215 -3.86 -12.95 -8.45
C LEU A 215 -4.81 -14.09 -8.10
N ARG A 216 -5.47 -14.03 -6.93
CA ARG A 216 -6.46 -15.03 -6.52
C ARG A 216 -7.68 -15.05 -7.45
N GLU A 217 -8.15 -13.89 -7.89
CA GLU A 217 -9.22 -13.77 -8.88
C GLU A 217 -8.79 -14.38 -10.22
N SER A 218 -7.54 -14.19 -10.65
CA SER A 218 -6.99 -14.83 -11.84
C SER A 218 -6.95 -16.36 -11.73
N PHE A 219 -6.54 -16.92 -10.59
CA PHE A 219 -6.54 -18.37 -10.38
C PHE A 219 -7.94 -18.99 -10.36
N ARG A 220 -8.95 -18.22 -9.94
CA ARG A 220 -10.36 -18.65 -9.98
C ARG A 220 -10.99 -18.51 -11.37
N SER A 221 -10.26 -17.98 -12.35
CA SER A 221 -10.78 -17.88 -13.71
C SER A 221 -11.04 -19.28 -14.28
N LYS A 222 -12.17 -19.45 -14.97
CA LYS A 222 -12.58 -20.73 -15.56
C LYS A 222 -11.49 -21.30 -16.48
N MET A 223 -10.74 -20.43 -17.16
CA MET A 223 -9.67 -20.81 -18.08
C MET A 223 -8.45 -21.38 -17.35
N THR A 224 -8.07 -20.82 -16.19
CA THR A 224 -6.97 -21.36 -15.37
C THR A 224 -7.34 -22.69 -14.74
N ILE A 225 -8.59 -22.83 -14.28
CA ILE A 225 -9.08 -24.10 -13.72
C ILE A 225 -9.08 -25.18 -14.81
N PHE A 226 -9.59 -24.86 -16.01
CA PHE A 226 -9.62 -25.79 -17.13
C PHE A 226 -8.21 -26.20 -17.59
N SER A 227 -7.28 -25.26 -17.67
CA SER A 227 -5.86 -25.54 -17.94
C SER A 227 -5.25 -26.45 -16.88
N GLY A 228 -5.52 -26.20 -15.59
CA GLY A 228 -5.05 -27.06 -14.50
C GLY A 228 -5.58 -28.49 -14.58
N ILE A 229 -6.86 -28.67 -14.92
CA ILE A 229 -7.47 -29.99 -15.11
C ILE A 229 -6.83 -30.72 -16.30
N LEU A 230 -6.67 -30.05 -17.44
CA LEU A 230 -6.03 -30.63 -18.63
C LEU A 230 -4.59 -31.08 -18.34
N LEU A 231 -3.80 -30.25 -17.64
CA LEU A 231 -2.44 -30.61 -17.25
C LEU A 231 -2.40 -31.75 -16.22
N GLY A 232 -3.36 -31.79 -15.29
CA GLY A 232 -3.51 -32.88 -14.32
C GLY A 232 -3.83 -34.21 -15.02
N ILE A 233 -4.81 -34.22 -15.93
CA ILE A 233 -5.17 -35.43 -16.68
C ILE A 233 -4.04 -35.83 -17.62
N GLY A 234 -3.41 -34.88 -18.30
CA GLY A 234 -2.28 -35.15 -19.20
C GLY A 234 -1.09 -35.76 -18.47
N SER A 235 -0.70 -35.23 -17.31
CA SER A 235 0.43 -35.76 -16.53
C SER A 235 0.15 -37.16 -15.99
N VAL A 236 -1.03 -37.39 -15.40
CA VAL A 236 -1.42 -38.72 -14.90
C VAL A 236 -1.57 -39.71 -16.07
N GLY A 237 -2.20 -39.30 -17.17
CA GLY A 237 -2.38 -40.12 -18.36
C GLY A 237 -1.05 -40.50 -19.01
N MET A 238 -0.07 -39.60 -19.02
CA MET A 238 1.26 -39.89 -19.57
C MET A 238 2.04 -40.84 -18.66
N ILE A 239 1.98 -40.66 -17.33
CA ILE A 239 2.65 -41.57 -16.37
C ILE A 239 2.04 -42.97 -16.44
N VAL A 240 0.71 -43.06 -16.38
CA VAL A 240 -0.02 -44.33 -16.44
C VAL A 240 0.17 -44.99 -17.80
N GLY A 241 -0.01 -44.25 -18.89
CA GLY A 241 0.17 -44.73 -20.25
C GLY A 241 1.58 -45.22 -20.52
N TYR A 242 2.61 -44.48 -20.08
CA TYR A 242 4.00 -44.90 -20.21
C TYR A 242 4.31 -46.14 -19.36
N SER A 243 3.76 -46.23 -18.15
CA SER A 243 3.93 -47.39 -17.27
C SER A 243 3.28 -48.64 -17.86
N PHE A 244 2.07 -48.53 -18.43
CA PHE A 244 1.41 -49.62 -19.14
C PHE A 244 2.16 -50.02 -20.41
N TRP A 245 2.62 -49.06 -21.22
CA TRP A 245 3.39 -49.34 -22.43
C TRP A 245 4.69 -50.08 -22.12
N LYS A 246 5.39 -49.69 -21.05
CA LYS A 246 6.61 -50.35 -20.59
C LYS A 246 6.37 -51.77 -20.05
N GLN A 247 5.17 -52.08 -19.56
CA GLN A 247 4.80 -53.41 -19.07
C GLN A 247 4.30 -54.35 -20.17
N MET A 248 4.06 -53.86 -21.39
CA MET A 248 3.74 -54.76 -22.50
C MET A 248 5.01 -55.49 -22.94
N PRO A 249 5.01 -56.84 -22.95
CA PRO A 249 6.16 -57.60 -23.41
C PRO A 249 6.42 -57.25 -24.88
N THR A 250 7.67 -56.92 -25.20
CA THR A 250 8.09 -56.67 -26.57
C THR A 250 7.84 -57.93 -27.40
N ALA A 251 7.60 -57.78 -28.70
CA ALA A 251 7.34 -58.92 -29.60
C ALA A 251 8.43 -60.01 -29.52
N GLU A 252 9.65 -59.63 -29.11
CA GLU A 252 10.78 -60.53 -28.87
C GLU A 252 10.60 -61.43 -27.63
N GLU A 253 9.99 -60.93 -26.55
CA GLU A 253 9.68 -61.74 -25.35
C GLU A 253 8.50 -62.69 -25.57
N LYS A 254 7.49 -62.26 -26.35
CA LYS A 254 6.38 -63.14 -26.77
C LYS A 254 6.89 -64.30 -27.65
N GLY A 255 7.85 -64.04 -28.55
CA GLY A 255 8.48 -65.07 -29.36
C GLY A 255 9.27 -66.10 -28.54
N LYS A 256 10.00 -65.66 -27.50
CA LYS A 256 10.75 -66.56 -26.60
C LYS A 256 9.83 -67.39 -25.71
N ALA A 257 8.71 -66.83 -25.24
CA ALA A 257 7.71 -67.56 -24.47
C ALA A 257 7.01 -68.66 -25.30
N MET A 258 6.69 -68.36 -26.57
CA MET A 258 6.06 -69.31 -27.48
C MET A 258 7.03 -70.44 -27.89
N ALA A 259 8.30 -70.11 -28.17
CA ALA A 259 9.34 -71.11 -28.45
C ALA A 259 9.74 -71.98 -27.24
N ALA A 260 9.49 -71.51 -26.01
CA ALA A 260 9.70 -72.29 -24.79
C ALA A 260 8.51 -73.23 -24.46
N ASP A 261 7.29 -72.83 -24.84
CA ASP A 261 6.08 -73.65 -24.71
C ASP A 261 6.07 -74.80 -25.76
N GLU A 262 6.53 -74.50 -26.97
CA GLU A 262 6.67 -75.49 -28.06
C GLU A 262 7.72 -76.56 -27.71
N ARG A 263 8.88 -76.16 -27.17
CA ARG A 263 9.90 -77.09 -26.66
C ARG A 263 9.44 -77.92 -25.45
N ARG A 264 8.47 -77.42 -24.67
CA ARG A 264 7.86 -78.22 -23.59
C ARG A 264 6.96 -79.31 -24.14
N ARG A 265 6.20 -79.04 -25.21
CA ARG A 265 5.35 -80.05 -25.87
C ARG A 265 6.17 -81.18 -26.48
N GLU A 266 7.30 -80.86 -27.13
CA GLU A 266 8.21 -81.86 -27.68
C GLU A 266 8.82 -82.80 -26.62
N CYS A 267 9.00 -82.34 -25.38
CA CYS A 267 9.46 -83.19 -24.28
C CYS A 267 8.39 -84.16 -23.75
N TYR A 268 7.10 -83.87 -23.94
CA TYR A 268 6.01 -84.76 -23.52
C TYR A 268 5.68 -85.83 -24.57
N GLU A 269 5.92 -85.57 -25.86
CA GLU A 269 5.73 -86.56 -26.93
C GLU A 269 6.85 -87.62 -27.01
N ASN A 270 8.01 -87.38 -26.39
CA ASN A 270 9.12 -88.34 -26.35
C ASN A 270 9.11 -89.25 -25.10
N LEU A 271 7.99 -89.30 -24.36
CA LEU A 271 7.80 -90.08 -23.14
C LEU A 271 6.74 -91.21 -23.28
N GLU A 272 6.22 -91.45 -24.48
CA GLU A 272 5.40 -92.63 -24.83
C GLU A 272 6.18 -93.68 -25.64
#